data_AF-A0A183NLN7-F1
#
_entry.id   AF-A0A183NLN7-F1
#
_cell.length_a   1.000
_cell.length_b   1.000
_cell.length_c   1.000
_cell.angle_alpha   90.00
_cell.angle_beta   90.00
_cell.angle_gamma   90.00
#
_symmetry.space_group_name_H-M   'P 1'
#
loop_
_entity.id
_entity.type
_entity.pdbx_description
1 polymer ?
#
loop_
_entity_poly.entity_id
_entity_poly.type
_entity_poly.pdbx_seq_one_letter_code
_entity_poly.pdbx_strand_id
1 'polypeptide(L)'
;MIGIYGGNTKPAEFSEFSANTISEIKEMTDVGLSSVKPNKCIAFRLVSVICDSPARSVLDPMHIVYLGVTKELANLWIDLAQRRLLNLNSCAFRDINNLISGCVASTPSDYLRKCRTLDFVSAWKASECRLFLPYIGPVILQKTLPQPLYINFRRLSLSIYLLAHPKLHNTVVESAKTDLQNFVKEYEWCYGSENLVYNMHSLQHLPDYVRTHGPLDSFSAFPFESYMRQIKDSVHSGFAVAKQAAQRYAEKKSFCDRSQRSC
;
A
#
# COMPACT_ATOMS: atom_id res chain seq x y z
N MET A 1 -17.72 3.18 -12.04
CA MET A 1 -18.37 3.96 -10.97
C MET A 1 -18.34 3.10 -9.73
N ILE A 2 -17.79 3.62 -8.63
CA ILE A 2 -17.61 2.85 -7.39
C ILE A 2 -18.64 3.40 -6.41
N GLY A 3 -19.50 2.52 -5.89
CA GLY A 3 -20.38 2.85 -4.78
C GLY A 3 -19.59 2.98 -3.50
N ILE A 4 -19.60 4.16 -2.88
CA ILE A 4 -19.01 4.37 -1.56
C ILE A 4 -20.16 4.53 -0.59
N TYR A 5 -20.24 3.64 0.39
CA TYR A 5 -21.17 3.79 1.50
C TYR A 5 -20.60 4.74 2.54
N GLY A 6 -21.41 5.71 2.95
CA GLY A 6 -21.07 6.72 3.96
C GLY A 6 -22.01 6.66 5.16
N GLY A 7 -22.16 5.50 5.79
CA GLY A 7 -22.91 5.34 7.05
C GLY A 7 -22.00 5.16 8.27
N ASN A 8 -22.52 5.46 9.46
CA ASN A 8 -21.78 5.42 10.73
C ASN A 8 -21.59 4.00 11.29
N THR A 9 -22.32 3.01 10.78
CA THR A 9 -22.30 1.61 11.24
C THR A 9 -22.27 0.66 10.06
N LYS A 10 -21.71 -0.54 10.25
CA LYS A 10 -21.69 -1.59 9.23
C LYS A 10 -23.13 -2.18 9.13
N PRO A 11 -23.79 -2.13 7.97
CA PRO A 11 -25.15 -2.67 7.83
C PRO A 11 -25.18 -4.19 7.96
N ALA A 12 -26.35 -4.70 8.36
CA ALA A 12 -26.59 -6.12 8.58
C ALA A 12 -26.60 -6.92 7.26
N GLU A 13 -27.07 -6.31 6.17
CA GLU A 13 -27.15 -6.94 4.85
C GLU A 13 -26.58 -6.07 3.73
N PHE A 14 -26.00 -6.72 2.72
CA PHE A 14 -25.48 -6.06 1.52
C PHE A 14 -26.58 -5.42 0.66
N SER A 15 -27.77 -6.02 0.64
CA SER A 15 -28.97 -5.53 -0.04
C SER A 15 -29.33 -4.11 0.42
N GLU A 16 -29.37 -3.89 1.73
CA GLU A 16 -29.69 -2.62 2.36
C GLU A 16 -28.58 -1.57 2.14
N PHE A 17 -27.32 -1.98 2.25
CA PHE A 17 -26.13 -1.14 1.99
C PHE A 17 -26.08 -0.60 0.55
N SER A 18 -26.35 -1.48 -0.41
CA SER A 18 -26.14 -1.21 -1.83
C SER A 18 -27.35 -0.60 -2.51
N ALA A 19 -28.56 -0.69 -1.93
CA ALA A 19 -29.81 -0.24 -2.53
C ALA A 19 -29.75 1.19 -3.06
N ASN A 20 -29.30 2.15 -2.24
CA ASN A 20 -29.20 3.56 -2.64
C ASN A 20 -28.21 3.76 -3.80
N THR A 21 -27.06 3.06 -3.74
CA THR A 21 -26.05 3.11 -4.81
C THR A 21 -26.60 2.50 -6.11
N ILE A 22 -27.27 1.35 -6.02
CA ILE A 22 -27.84 0.66 -7.18
C ILE A 22 -28.92 1.53 -7.84
N SER A 23 -29.81 2.12 -7.04
CA SER A 23 -30.84 3.04 -7.53
C SER A 23 -30.22 4.23 -8.25
N GLU A 24 -29.17 4.81 -7.67
CA GLU A 24 -28.45 5.92 -8.28
C GLU A 24 -27.77 5.55 -9.60
N ILE A 25 -27.09 4.39 -9.66
CA ILE A 25 -26.47 3.88 -10.89
C ILE A 25 -27.52 3.64 -11.98
N LYS A 26 -28.68 3.07 -11.61
CA LYS A 26 -29.79 2.84 -12.55
C LYS A 26 -30.29 4.17 -13.13
N GLU A 27 -30.60 5.14 -12.26
CA GLU A 27 -31.05 6.47 -12.69
C GLU A 27 -30.03 7.14 -13.62
N MET A 28 -28.74 7.03 -13.32
CA MET A 28 -27.68 7.58 -14.17
C MET A 28 -27.54 6.86 -15.52
N THR A 29 -27.84 5.56 -15.57
CA THR A 29 -27.81 4.76 -16.81
C THR A 29 -29.02 5.09 -17.68
N ASP A 30 -30.18 5.30 -17.05
CA ASP A 30 -31.45 5.56 -17.75
C ASP A 30 -31.58 7.01 -18.23
N VAL A 31 -31.21 7.99 -17.38
CA VAL A 31 -31.43 9.43 -17.62
C VAL A 31 -30.15 10.13 -18.09
N GLY A 32 -28.98 9.57 -17.81
CA GLY A 32 -27.70 10.26 -18.01
C GLY A 32 -27.44 11.34 -16.96
N LEU A 33 -26.37 12.11 -17.15
CA LEU A 33 -25.98 13.18 -16.23
C LEU A 33 -25.84 14.52 -16.97
N SER A 34 -26.60 15.51 -16.50
CA SER A 34 -26.57 16.87 -17.01
C SER A 34 -25.35 17.62 -16.47
N SER A 35 -24.38 17.93 -17.33
CA SER A 35 -23.21 18.74 -16.95
C SER A 35 -23.58 20.22 -16.85
N VAL A 36 -23.14 20.89 -15.77
CA VAL A 36 -23.47 22.29 -15.47
C VAL A 36 -22.92 23.27 -16.52
N LYS A 37 -21.89 22.90 -17.31
CA LYS A 37 -21.32 23.74 -18.39
C LYS A 37 -20.36 22.93 -19.31
N PRO A 38 -20.54 22.88 -20.64
CA PRO A 38 -21.70 23.29 -21.43
C PRO A 38 -22.80 22.22 -21.31
N ASN A 39 -24.04 22.57 -21.70
CA ASN A 39 -25.27 21.79 -21.59
C ASN A 39 -25.22 20.43 -22.34
N LYS A 40 -24.37 19.51 -21.89
CA LYS A 40 -24.12 18.19 -22.46
C LYS A 40 -24.68 17.15 -21.49
N CYS A 41 -25.58 16.32 -22.02
CA CYS A 41 -25.99 15.11 -21.34
C CYS A 41 -24.93 14.03 -21.60
N ILE A 42 -24.39 13.46 -20.52
CA ILE A 42 -23.43 12.36 -20.58
C ILE A 42 -24.19 11.08 -20.29
N ALA A 43 -24.29 10.20 -21.28
CA ALA A 43 -24.84 8.87 -21.08
C ALA A 43 -23.85 7.98 -20.32
N PHE A 44 -24.34 7.18 -19.38
CA PHE A 44 -23.54 6.21 -18.64
C PHE A 44 -23.88 4.80 -19.10
N ARG A 45 -22.86 3.96 -19.23
CA ARG A 45 -23.02 2.53 -19.38
C ARG A 45 -22.28 1.83 -18.26
N LEU A 46 -22.99 1.05 -17.46
CA LEU A 46 -22.35 0.18 -16.48
C LEU A 46 -21.62 -0.94 -17.22
N VAL A 47 -20.29 -0.95 -17.12
CA VAL A 47 -19.45 -1.97 -17.76
C VAL A 47 -19.14 -3.11 -16.78
N SER A 48 -18.81 -2.77 -15.53
CA SER A 48 -18.47 -3.73 -14.50
C SER A 48 -18.72 -3.15 -13.12
N VAL A 49 -19.05 -4.03 -12.17
CA VAL A 49 -19.08 -3.71 -10.74
C VAL A 49 -17.88 -4.40 -10.10
N ILE A 50 -17.03 -3.61 -9.43
CA ILE A 50 -15.89 -4.13 -8.69
C ILE A 50 -16.22 -3.94 -7.22
N CYS A 51 -16.36 -5.05 -6.50
CA CYS A 51 -16.52 -5.03 -5.05
C CYS A 51 -15.13 -5.14 -4.42
N ASP A 52 -14.79 -4.19 -3.55
CA ASP A 52 -13.64 -4.33 -2.66
C ASP A 52 -13.98 -5.44 -1.64
N SER A 53 -13.78 -6.70 -2.03
CA SER A 53 -13.52 -7.75 -1.04
C SER A 53 -12.27 -7.31 -0.31
N PRO A 54 -12.20 -7.38 1.04
CA PRO A 54 -11.02 -6.89 1.74
C PRO A 54 -9.77 -7.44 1.04
N ALA A 55 -8.91 -6.52 0.63
CA ALA A 55 -7.64 -6.79 -0.05
C ALA A 55 -6.80 -7.89 0.64
N ARG A 56 -7.17 -8.28 1.87
CA ARG A 56 -6.72 -9.50 2.56
C ARG A 56 -6.78 -10.81 1.75
N SER A 57 -7.64 -10.93 0.74
CA SER A 57 -7.73 -12.18 -0.05
C SER A 57 -6.72 -12.25 -1.21
N VAL A 58 -6.20 -11.11 -1.66
CA VAL A 58 -5.19 -11.06 -2.71
C VAL A 58 -3.83 -10.89 -2.04
N LEU A 59 -2.87 -11.75 -2.38
CA LEU A 59 -1.53 -11.65 -1.85
C LEU A 59 -0.76 -10.48 -2.48
N ASP A 60 -1.21 -9.24 -2.23
CA ASP A 60 -0.60 -8.06 -2.82
C ASP A 60 0.60 -7.54 -1.99
N PRO A 61 1.66 -7.04 -2.64
CA PRO A 61 2.88 -6.64 -1.94
C PRO A 61 2.69 -5.42 -1.02
N MET A 62 1.69 -4.57 -1.29
CA MET A 62 1.47 -3.38 -0.48
C MET A 62 1.01 -3.74 0.93
N HIS A 63 0.06 -4.67 1.03
CA HIS A 63 -0.45 -5.11 2.31
C HIS A 63 0.44 -6.12 3.00
N ILE A 64 0.99 -7.10 2.28
CA ILE A 64 1.80 -8.17 2.90
C ILE A 64 3.16 -7.65 3.31
N VAL A 65 3.91 -7.09 2.36
CA VAL A 65 5.32 -6.78 2.57
C VAL A 65 5.45 -5.46 3.32
N TYR A 66 4.84 -4.41 2.80
CA TYR A 66 5.05 -3.06 3.30
C TYR A 66 4.24 -2.78 4.57
N LEU A 67 2.92 -2.95 4.55
CA LEU A 67 2.08 -2.70 5.72
C LEU A 67 2.09 -3.84 6.74
N GLY A 68 2.31 -5.07 6.30
CA GLY A 68 2.43 -6.25 7.15
C GLY A 68 3.82 -6.38 7.74
N VAL A 69 4.68 -7.11 7.02
CA VAL A 69 6.00 -7.56 7.51
C VAL A 69 6.92 -6.40 7.90
N THR A 70 7.01 -5.34 7.09
CA THR A 70 7.95 -4.23 7.35
C THR A 70 7.57 -3.45 8.61
N LYS A 71 6.28 -3.11 8.75
CA LYS A 71 5.78 -2.40 9.94
C LYS A 71 5.91 -3.27 11.19
N GLU A 72 5.60 -4.54 11.07
CA GLU A 72 5.71 -5.49 12.16
C GLU A 72 7.13 -5.58 12.68
N LEU A 73 8.11 -5.79 11.80
CA LEU A 73 9.54 -5.77 12.17
C LEU A 73 9.92 -4.47 12.88
N ALA A 74 9.52 -3.32 12.35
CA ALA A 74 9.81 -2.03 12.96
C ALA A 74 9.19 -1.87 14.36
N ASN A 75 7.93 -2.30 14.55
CA ASN A 75 7.28 -2.31 15.87
C ASN A 75 7.97 -3.28 16.84
N LEU A 76 8.43 -4.43 16.35
CA LEU A 76 9.11 -5.43 17.15
C LEU A 76 10.47 -4.90 17.63
N TRP A 77 11.22 -4.20 16.79
CA TRP A 77 12.46 -3.54 17.21
C TRP A 77 12.22 -2.42 18.23
N ILE A 78 11.11 -1.68 18.11
CA ILE A 78 10.71 -0.67 19.11
C ILE A 78 10.46 -1.35 20.47
N ASP A 79 9.66 -2.42 20.49
CA ASP A 79 9.34 -3.16 21.71
C ASP A 79 10.60 -3.77 22.35
N LEU A 80 11.47 -4.39 21.55
CA LEU A 80 12.75 -4.94 22.02
C LEU A 80 13.66 -3.85 22.61
N ALA A 81 13.75 -2.68 21.99
CA ALA A 81 14.54 -1.56 22.50
C ALA A 81 13.98 -0.99 23.81
N GLN A 82 12.65 -0.92 23.95
CA GLN A 82 11.98 -0.49 25.17
C GLN A 82 12.21 -1.47 26.32
N ARG A 83 12.15 -2.78 26.03
CA ARG A 83 12.39 -3.86 27.00
C ARG A 83 13.87 -4.15 27.26
N ARG A 84 14.77 -3.53 26.49
CA ARG A 84 16.22 -3.73 26.53
C ARG A 84 16.64 -5.19 26.26
N LEU A 85 15.98 -5.83 25.29
CA LEU A 85 16.22 -7.22 24.91
C LEU A 85 17.10 -7.32 23.66
N LEU A 86 17.75 -8.46 23.47
CA LEU A 86 18.57 -8.77 22.28
C LEU A 86 19.63 -7.71 21.96
N ASN A 87 20.19 -7.05 22.99
CA ASN A 87 21.14 -5.94 22.87
C ASN A 87 20.60 -4.68 22.13
N LEU A 88 19.28 -4.56 21.96
CA LEU A 88 18.64 -3.31 21.56
C LEU A 88 18.35 -2.46 22.79
N ASN A 89 18.61 -1.16 22.69
CA ASN A 89 18.37 -0.21 23.77
C ASN A 89 17.95 1.15 23.22
N SER A 90 17.59 2.07 24.10
CA SER A 90 17.12 3.42 23.74
C SER A 90 18.17 4.24 22.99
N CYS A 91 19.46 4.02 23.21
CA CYS A 91 20.52 4.71 22.45
C CYS A 91 20.55 4.22 21.00
N ALA A 92 20.58 2.89 20.78
CA ALA A 92 20.53 2.31 19.44
C ALA A 92 19.27 2.77 18.68
N PHE A 93 18.14 2.81 19.36
CA PHE A 93 16.88 3.31 18.79
C PHE A 93 16.95 4.80 18.39
N ARG A 94 17.51 5.65 19.26
CA ARG A 94 17.74 7.06 18.96
C ARG A 94 18.67 7.25 17.76
N ASP A 95 19.72 6.43 17.67
CA ASP A 95 20.67 6.48 16.56
C ASP A 95 19.99 6.12 15.24
N ILE A 96 19.10 5.12 15.23
CA ILE A 96 18.28 4.79 14.06
C ILE A 96 17.43 6.00 13.63
N ASN A 97 16.74 6.65 14.56
CA ASN A 97 15.89 7.82 14.26
C ASN A 97 16.70 9.00 13.72
N ASN A 98 17.89 9.25 14.28
CA ASN A 98 18.80 10.29 13.81
C ASN A 98 19.28 10.00 12.38
N LEU A 99 19.64 8.74 12.08
CA LEU A 99 20.06 8.32 10.75
C LEU A 99 18.93 8.43 9.72
N ILE A 100 17.71 8.00 10.06
CA ILE A 100 16.54 8.19 9.19
C ILE A 100 16.35 9.67 8.89
N SER A 101 16.39 10.52 9.91
CA SER A 101 16.22 11.97 9.75
C SER A 101 17.30 12.58 8.84
N GLY A 102 18.56 12.14 9.00
CA GLY A 102 19.67 12.56 8.14
C GLY A 102 19.51 12.12 6.68
N CYS A 103 19.11 10.87 6.44
CA CYS A 103 18.85 10.37 5.08
C CYS A 103 17.70 11.15 4.42
N VAL A 104 16.64 11.44 5.17
CA VAL A 104 15.46 12.16 4.70
C VAL A 104 15.76 13.62 4.39
N ALA A 105 16.62 14.27 5.18
CA ALA A 105 17.10 15.62 4.89
C ALA A 105 17.92 15.68 3.58
N SER A 106 18.59 14.58 3.24
CA SER A 106 19.43 14.44 2.04
C SER A 106 18.68 13.88 0.83
N THR A 107 17.40 13.55 0.96
CA THR A 107 16.60 12.95 -0.12
C THR A 107 16.15 14.05 -1.11
N PRO A 108 16.39 13.89 -2.43
CA PRO A 108 15.94 14.84 -3.44
C PRO A 108 14.41 15.07 -3.40
N SER A 109 13.97 16.26 -3.81
CA SER A 109 12.55 16.63 -3.86
C SER A 109 11.69 15.70 -4.73
N ASP A 110 12.31 14.96 -5.63
CA ASP A 110 11.64 14.04 -6.56
C ASP A 110 11.04 12.80 -5.88
N TYR A 111 11.44 12.50 -4.63
CA TYR A 111 10.80 11.46 -3.85
C TYR A 111 9.50 11.98 -3.22
N LEU A 112 8.37 11.46 -3.72
CA LEU A 112 7.02 11.93 -3.34
C LEU A 112 6.70 11.89 -1.84
N ARG A 113 7.39 11.07 -1.03
CA ARG A 113 7.21 11.05 0.44
C ARG A 113 8.49 10.72 1.19
N LYS A 114 8.69 11.46 2.28
CA LYS A 114 9.75 11.26 3.27
C LYS A 114 9.36 10.17 4.26
N CYS A 115 10.30 9.28 4.60
CA CYS A 115 10.10 8.28 5.64
C CYS A 115 10.12 8.95 7.01
N ARG A 116 9.09 8.77 7.83
CA ARG A 116 9.15 9.21 9.24
C ARG A 116 10.11 8.34 10.05
N THR A 117 10.52 8.84 11.21
CA THR A 117 11.31 8.07 12.19
C THR A 117 10.51 6.87 12.71
N LEU A 118 11.20 5.97 13.43
CA LEU A 118 10.57 4.80 14.02
C LEU A 118 9.53 5.18 15.09
N ASP A 119 9.62 6.36 15.69
CA ASP A 119 8.65 6.87 16.69
C ASP A 119 7.20 6.89 16.16
N PHE A 120 7.03 6.98 14.83
CA PHE A 120 5.73 7.11 14.19
C PHE A 120 5.36 5.89 13.33
N VAL A 121 5.96 4.72 13.57
CA VAL A 121 5.75 3.49 12.76
C VAL A 121 4.28 3.08 12.67
N SER A 122 3.51 3.22 13.75
CA SER A 122 2.07 2.95 13.75
C SER A 122 1.34 3.71 12.63
N ALA A 123 1.75 4.96 12.41
CA ALA A 123 1.18 5.85 11.41
C ALA A 123 1.85 5.77 10.03
N TRP A 124 2.93 5.00 9.84
CA TRP A 124 3.62 4.87 8.56
C TRP A 124 2.65 4.45 7.44
N LYS A 125 2.84 4.99 6.24
CA LYS A 125 2.08 4.58 5.05
C LYS A 125 2.86 3.51 4.30
N ALA A 126 2.18 2.71 3.47
CA ALA A 126 2.83 1.69 2.65
C ALA A 126 3.98 2.25 1.80
N SER A 127 3.84 3.48 1.31
CA SER A 127 4.87 4.21 0.57
C SER A 127 6.15 4.46 1.38
N GLU A 128 6.03 4.71 2.69
CA GLU A 128 7.19 4.90 3.57
C GLU A 128 7.87 3.58 3.85
N CYS A 129 7.09 2.52 4.09
CA CYS A 129 7.61 1.16 4.24
C CYS A 129 8.34 0.69 2.97
N ARG A 130 7.80 1.01 1.79
CA ARG A 130 8.43 0.75 0.47
C ARG A 130 9.74 1.51 0.27
N LEU A 131 9.87 2.70 0.85
CA LEU A 131 11.14 3.45 0.84
C LEU A 131 12.12 2.88 1.88
N PHE A 132 11.62 2.54 3.06
CA PHE A 132 12.42 2.04 4.16
C PHE A 132 13.05 0.69 3.85
N LEU A 133 12.24 -0.32 3.50
CA LEU A 133 12.68 -1.71 3.43
C LEU A 133 13.83 -1.95 2.43
N PRO A 134 13.72 -1.62 1.13
CA PRO A 134 14.77 -1.89 0.16
C PRO A 134 15.89 -0.84 0.10
N TYR A 135 15.68 0.41 0.56
CA TYR A 135 16.62 1.50 0.33
C TYR A 135 17.26 2.06 1.61
N ILE A 136 16.45 2.58 2.53
CA ILE A 136 17.00 3.25 3.74
C ILE A 136 17.50 2.22 4.76
N GLY A 137 16.66 1.24 5.08
CA GLY A 137 16.89 0.22 6.10
C GLY A 137 18.23 -0.51 5.97
N PRO A 138 18.61 -1.03 4.79
CA PRO A 138 19.86 -1.79 4.63
C PRO A 138 21.11 -1.01 5.04
N VAL A 139 21.10 0.31 4.83
CA VAL A 139 22.22 1.19 5.12
C VAL A 139 22.23 1.58 6.61
N ILE A 140 21.09 2.02 7.15
CA ILE A 140 21.03 2.52 8.53
C ILE A 140 21.10 1.38 9.56
N LEU A 141 20.51 0.22 9.25
CA LEU A 141 20.39 -0.89 10.19
C LEU A 141 21.67 -1.70 10.32
N GLN A 142 22.58 -1.60 9.33
CA GLN A 142 23.84 -2.36 9.31
C GLN A 142 24.71 -2.11 10.55
N LYS A 143 24.68 -0.88 11.07
CA LYS A 143 25.51 -0.46 12.21
C LYS A 143 24.73 -0.30 13.51
N THR A 144 23.40 -0.46 13.46
CA THR A 144 22.52 -0.16 14.60
C THR A 144 21.74 -1.36 15.11
N LEU A 145 21.38 -2.32 14.24
CA LEU A 145 20.77 -3.57 14.68
C LEU A 145 21.83 -4.59 15.09
N PRO A 146 21.54 -5.44 16.11
CA PRO A 146 22.30 -6.64 16.40
C PRO A 146 22.45 -7.51 15.15
N GLN A 147 23.64 -8.10 14.98
CA GLN A 147 24.02 -8.81 13.76
C GLN A 147 23.02 -9.87 13.29
N PRO A 148 22.44 -10.72 14.17
CA PRO A 148 21.44 -11.69 13.73
C PRO A 148 20.18 -11.05 13.15
N LEU A 149 19.68 -9.99 13.78
CA LEU A 149 18.49 -9.26 13.33
C LEU A 149 18.75 -8.56 12.00
N TYR A 150 19.94 -7.97 11.84
CA TYR A 150 20.33 -7.32 10.60
C TYR A 150 20.46 -8.31 9.43
N ILE A 151 21.05 -9.49 9.65
CA ILE A 151 21.18 -10.52 8.61
C ILE A 151 19.80 -10.98 8.15
N ASN A 152 18.88 -11.24 9.08
CA ASN A 152 17.51 -11.61 8.77
C ASN A 152 16.79 -10.50 7.98
N PHE A 153 16.84 -9.26 8.47
CA PHE A 153 16.27 -8.10 7.76
C PHE A 153 16.86 -7.91 6.35
N ARG A 154 18.18 -8.02 6.21
CA ARG A 154 18.88 -7.84 4.93
C ARG A 154 18.42 -8.86 3.90
N ARG A 155 18.15 -10.11 4.32
CA ARG A 155 17.63 -11.18 3.45
C ARG A 155 16.26 -10.82 2.89
N LEU A 156 15.34 -10.34 3.73
CA LEU A 156 14.04 -9.83 3.29
C LEU A 156 14.22 -8.64 2.33
N SER A 157 15.01 -7.65 2.73
CA SER A 157 15.22 -6.43 1.96
C SER A 157 15.74 -6.71 0.55
N LEU A 158 16.77 -7.56 0.43
CA LEU A 158 17.34 -7.95 -0.86
C LEU A 158 16.33 -8.70 -1.72
N SER A 159 15.61 -9.67 -1.13
CA SER A 159 14.60 -10.45 -1.84
C SER A 159 13.51 -9.56 -2.44
N ILE A 160 13.00 -8.61 -1.65
CA ILE A 160 11.95 -7.68 -2.09
C ILE A 160 12.49 -6.69 -3.15
N TYR A 161 13.71 -6.18 -2.99
CA TYR A 161 14.35 -5.34 -4.00
C TYR A 161 14.45 -6.06 -5.35
N LEU A 162 14.92 -7.31 -5.33
CA LEU A 162 15.10 -8.12 -6.52
C LEU A 162 13.77 -8.47 -7.21
N LEU A 163 12.75 -8.89 -6.44
CA LEU A 163 11.42 -9.20 -6.96
C LEU A 163 10.68 -7.96 -7.49
N ALA A 164 10.97 -6.77 -6.96
CA ALA A 164 10.43 -5.52 -7.47
C ALA A 164 11.11 -5.04 -8.76
N HIS A 165 12.32 -5.55 -9.07
CA HIS A 165 13.12 -5.00 -10.16
C HIS A 165 12.57 -5.41 -11.54
N PRO A 166 12.21 -4.46 -12.43
CA PRO A 166 11.52 -4.75 -13.70
C PRO A 166 12.25 -5.72 -14.64
N LYS A 167 13.57 -5.80 -14.56
CA LYS A 167 14.40 -6.66 -15.42
C LYS A 167 14.95 -7.91 -14.74
N LEU A 168 15.10 -7.88 -13.42
CA LEU A 168 15.83 -8.93 -12.68
C LEU A 168 14.88 -9.94 -12.05
N HIS A 169 13.64 -9.55 -11.74
CA HIS A 169 12.69 -10.41 -11.01
C HIS A 169 12.63 -11.84 -11.57
N ASN A 170 12.45 -12.00 -12.88
CA ASN A 170 12.32 -13.32 -13.52
C ASN A 170 13.55 -14.22 -13.40
N THR A 171 14.77 -13.66 -13.42
CA THR A 171 16.00 -14.46 -13.34
C THR A 171 16.35 -14.86 -11.92
N VAL A 172 15.80 -14.16 -10.92
CA VAL A 172 16.14 -14.34 -9.50
C VAL A 172 14.98 -14.88 -8.67
N VAL A 173 13.82 -15.18 -9.27
CA VAL A 173 12.62 -15.67 -8.57
C VAL A 173 12.93 -16.87 -7.66
N GLU A 174 13.66 -17.88 -8.15
CA GLU A 174 13.96 -19.08 -7.35
C GLU A 174 14.90 -18.79 -6.18
N SER A 175 15.91 -17.93 -6.40
CA SER A 175 16.83 -17.50 -5.35
C SER A 175 16.08 -16.68 -4.29
N ALA A 176 15.25 -15.73 -4.71
CA ALA A 176 14.41 -14.95 -3.81
C ALA A 176 13.40 -15.83 -3.04
N LYS A 177 12.85 -16.87 -3.67
CA LYS A 177 11.99 -17.85 -2.98
C LYS A 177 12.72 -18.56 -1.84
N THR A 178 13.93 -19.04 -2.14
CA THR A 178 14.78 -19.70 -1.14
C THR A 178 15.14 -18.72 -0.01
N ASP A 179 15.48 -17.48 -0.34
CA ASP A 179 15.81 -16.45 0.65
C ASP A 179 14.60 -16.07 1.52
N LEU A 180 13.40 -15.94 0.96
CA LEU A 180 12.20 -15.66 1.75
C LEU A 180 11.83 -16.82 2.69
N GLN A 181 12.02 -18.06 2.25
CA GLN A 181 11.83 -19.24 3.11
C GLN A 181 12.85 -19.28 4.26
N ASN A 182 14.11 -18.98 3.97
CA ASN A 182 15.15 -18.89 5.00
C ASN A 182 14.92 -17.72 5.95
N PHE A 183 14.43 -16.59 5.44
CA PHE A 183 14.03 -15.44 6.26
C PHE A 183 12.99 -15.85 7.30
N VAL A 184 11.93 -16.58 6.92
CA VAL A 184 10.89 -17.00 7.87
C VAL A 184 11.42 -17.99 8.91
N LYS A 185 12.29 -18.93 8.51
CA LYS A 185 12.94 -19.87 9.45
C LYS A 185 13.85 -19.15 10.45
N GLU A 186 14.67 -18.23 9.97
CA GLU A 186 15.56 -17.42 10.81
C GLU A 186 14.77 -16.43 11.68
N TYR A 187 13.63 -15.93 11.19
CA TYR A 187 12.75 -15.00 11.91
C TYR A 187 12.27 -15.62 13.23
N GLU A 188 11.84 -16.89 13.20
CA GLU A 188 11.41 -17.62 14.39
C GLU A 188 12.51 -17.66 15.46
N TRP A 189 13.76 -17.88 15.05
CA TRP A 189 14.89 -17.91 15.95
C TRP A 189 15.27 -16.51 16.48
N CYS A 190 15.14 -15.48 15.64
CA CYS A 190 15.47 -14.10 16.00
C CYS A 190 14.42 -13.42 16.90
N TYR A 191 13.14 -13.71 16.69
CA TYR A 191 12.03 -12.94 17.26
C TYR A 191 11.05 -13.80 18.07
N GLY A 192 11.19 -15.11 18.07
CA GLY A 192 10.27 -16.03 18.74
C GLY A 192 9.07 -16.43 17.86
N SER A 193 8.61 -17.67 18.04
CA SER A 193 7.49 -18.25 17.29
C SER A 193 6.17 -17.53 17.52
N GLU A 194 6.00 -16.88 18.67
CA GLU A 194 4.82 -16.10 19.04
C GLU A 194 4.63 -14.86 18.17
N ASN A 195 5.68 -14.40 17.50
CA ASN A 195 5.66 -13.26 16.60
C ASN A 195 5.56 -13.65 15.11
N LEU A 196 5.34 -14.93 14.80
CA LEU A 196 5.08 -15.39 13.43
C LEU A 196 3.61 -15.17 13.07
N VAL A 197 3.32 -14.08 12.36
CA VAL A 197 1.96 -13.80 11.87
C VAL A 197 1.69 -14.31 10.46
N TYR A 198 0.41 -14.33 10.07
CA TYR A 198 -0.07 -14.74 8.74
C TYR A 198 0.70 -14.12 7.56
N ASN A 199 1.09 -12.84 7.66
CA ASN A 199 1.82 -12.15 6.60
C ASN A 199 3.21 -12.77 6.34
N MET A 200 3.85 -13.35 7.35
CA MET A 200 5.15 -14.04 7.21
C MET A 200 5.01 -15.34 6.39
N HIS A 201 3.93 -16.08 6.59
CA HIS A 201 3.65 -17.28 5.78
C HIS A 201 3.30 -16.89 4.34
N SER A 202 2.44 -15.89 4.20
CA SER A 202 2.01 -15.32 2.91
C SER A 202 3.18 -14.83 2.05
N LEU A 203 4.20 -14.25 2.68
CA LEU A 203 5.41 -13.76 2.03
C LEU A 203 6.14 -14.85 1.22
N GLN A 204 6.10 -16.11 1.65
CA GLN A 204 6.78 -17.23 0.97
C GLN A 204 6.17 -17.55 -0.41
N HIS A 205 4.92 -17.14 -0.65
CA HIS A 205 4.22 -17.34 -1.92
C HIS A 205 4.46 -16.20 -2.91
N LEU A 206 4.96 -15.06 -2.47
CA LEU A 206 5.20 -13.87 -3.30
C LEU A 206 5.98 -14.16 -4.60
N PRO A 207 7.05 -14.98 -4.61
CA PRO A 207 7.77 -15.34 -5.83
C PRO A 207 6.90 -16.06 -6.87
N ASP A 208 5.92 -16.85 -6.43
CA ASP A 208 5.01 -17.56 -7.34
C ASP A 208 4.07 -16.58 -8.05
N TYR A 209 3.61 -15.53 -7.35
CA TYR A 209 2.86 -14.43 -7.96
C TYR A 209 3.72 -13.59 -8.91
N VAL A 210 5.00 -13.40 -8.59
CA VAL A 210 5.91 -12.68 -9.48
C VAL A 210 6.10 -13.42 -10.79
N ARG A 211 6.15 -14.76 -10.75
CA ARG A 211 6.26 -15.60 -11.95
C ARG A 211 5.04 -15.45 -12.88
N THR A 212 3.84 -15.27 -12.32
CA THR A 212 2.60 -15.20 -13.10
C THR A 212 2.19 -13.78 -13.49
N HIS A 213 2.48 -12.77 -12.65
CA HIS A 213 1.99 -11.40 -12.82
C HIS A 213 3.09 -10.37 -13.13
N GLY A 214 4.36 -10.78 -13.15
CA GLY A 214 5.51 -9.89 -13.34
C GLY A 214 6.02 -9.31 -12.01
N PRO A 215 6.81 -8.23 -12.03
CA PRO A 215 7.43 -7.68 -10.81
C PRO A 215 6.38 -7.23 -9.79
N LEU A 216 6.78 -7.07 -8.52
CA LEU A 216 5.86 -6.72 -7.42
C LEU A 216 4.93 -5.53 -7.70
N ASP A 217 5.40 -4.53 -8.45
CA ASP A 217 4.60 -3.37 -8.81
C ASP A 217 3.42 -3.68 -9.74
N SER A 218 3.51 -4.74 -10.54
CA SER A 218 2.50 -5.11 -11.53
C SER A 218 1.19 -5.60 -10.92
N PHE A 219 1.21 -6.06 -9.67
CA PHE A 219 0.03 -6.56 -8.94
C PHE A 219 -0.13 -5.91 -7.56
N SER A 220 0.50 -4.76 -7.34
CA SER A 220 0.39 -4.01 -6.09
C SER A 220 -0.91 -3.19 -6.02
N ALA A 221 -1.45 -3.04 -4.80
CA ALA A 221 -2.61 -2.20 -4.55
C ALA A 221 -2.31 -0.68 -4.57
N PHE A 222 -1.06 -0.23 -4.73
CA PHE A 222 -0.72 1.20 -4.76
C PHE A 222 -1.53 2.02 -5.79
N PRO A 223 -1.64 1.61 -7.07
CA PRO A 223 -2.41 2.36 -8.06
C PRO A 223 -3.90 2.38 -7.71
N PHE A 224 -4.41 1.26 -7.18
CA PHE A 224 -5.80 1.13 -6.76
C PHE A 224 -6.13 2.07 -5.61
N GLU A 225 -5.37 2.05 -4.50
CA GLU A 225 -5.58 2.96 -3.37
C GLU A 225 -5.44 4.43 -3.76
N SER A 226 -4.46 4.75 -4.61
CA SER A 226 -4.26 6.10 -5.13
C SER A 226 -5.48 6.58 -5.92
N TYR A 227 -6.03 5.72 -6.78
CA TYR A 227 -7.23 6.02 -7.56
C TYR A 227 -8.49 6.12 -6.68
N MET A 228 -8.66 5.18 -5.74
CA MET A 228 -9.75 5.20 -4.76
C MET A 228 -9.78 6.49 -3.95
N ARG A 229 -8.60 7.00 -3.56
CA ARG A 229 -8.50 8.29 -2.89
C ARG A 229 -8.99 9.44 -3.75
N GLN A 230 -8.65 9.47 -5.04
CA GLN A 230 -9.12 10.53 -5.95
C GLN A 230 -10.66 10.52 -6.10
N ILE A 231 -11.27 9.34 -6.09
CA ILE A 231 -12.73 9.20 -6.10
C ILE A 231 -13.30 9.73 -4.79
N LYS A 232 -12.74 9.32 -3.65
CA LYS A 232 -13.17 9.78 -2.32
C LYS A 232 -13.09 11.31 -2.19
N ASP A 233 -12.01 11.93 -2.66
CA ASP A 233 -11.82 13.38 -2.66
C ASP A 233 -12.79 14.11 -3.62
N SER A 234 -13.50 13.37 -4.48
CA SER A 234 -14.54 13.91 -5.37
C SER A 234 -15.94 13.86 -4.75
N VAL A 235 -16.09 13.27 -3.56
CA VAL A 235 -17.36 13.09 -2.85
C VAL A 235 -17.33 13.93 -1.56
N HIS A 236 -18.29 14.84 -1.42
CA HIS A 236 -18.34 15.79 -0.30
C HIS A 236 -19.37 15.39 0.77
N SER A 237 -20.33 14.51 0.43
CA SER A 237 -21.35 14.01 1.36
C SER A 237 -21.74 12.57 1.02
N GLY A 238 -22.37 11.87 1.97
CA GLY A 238 -22.90 10.52 1.77
C GLY A 238 -24.17 10.45 0.89
N PHE A 239 -24.67 11.60 0.40
CA PHE A 239 -25.86 11.66 -0.44
C PHE A 239 -25.48 11.68 -1.93
N ALA A 240 -26.08 10.81 -2.76
CA ALA A 240 -25.83 10.79 -4.21
C ALA A 240 -24.33 10.72 -4.57
N VAL A 241 -23.63 9.77 -3.96
CA VAL A 241 -22.18 9.59 -4.05
C VAL A 241 -21.73 9.32 -5.50
N ALA A 242 -22.48 8.49 -6.23
CA ALA A 242 -22.10 8.08 -7.57
C ALA A 242 -22.22 9.24 -8.57
N LYS A 243 -23.28 10.07 -8.45
CA LYS A 243 -23.51 11.29 -9.22
C LYS A 243 -22.44 12.33 -8.92
N GLN A 244 -22.09 12.56 -7.65
CA GLN A 244 -21.02 13.49 -7.27
C GLN A 244 -19.68 13.12 -7.93
N ALA A 245 -19.26 11.86 -7.79
CA ALA A 245 -18.02 11.38 -8.38
C ALA A 245 -18.02 11.50 -9.92
N ALA A 246 -19.15 11.17 -10.55
CA ALA A 246 -19.30 11.25 -12.00
C ALA A 246 -19.32 12.69 -12.53
N GLN A 247 -20.01 13.61 -11.85
CA GLN A 247 -19.98 15.04 -12.16
C GLN A 247 -18.55 15.58 -12.12
N ARG A 248 -17.82 15.29 -11.04
CA ARG A 248 -16.45 15.76 -10.89
C ARG A 248 -15.51 15.19 -11.95
N TYR A 249 -15.71 13.94 -12.35
CA TYR A 249 -14.98 13.34 -13.46
C TYR A 249 -15.28 14.03 -14.79
N ALA A 250 -16.56 14.27 -15.09
CA ALA A 250 -17.01 14.97 -16.29
C ALA A 250 -16.44 16.40 -16.40
N GLU A 251 -16.40 17.12 -15.28
CA GLU A 251 -15.76 18.44 -15.18
C GLU A 251 -14.27 18.35 -15.55
N LYS A 252 -13.51 17.47 -14.90
CA LYS A 252 -12.06 17.31 -15.15
C LYS A 252 -11.75 16.98 -16.61
N LYS A 253 -12.53 16.09 -17.24
CA LYS A 253 -12.40 15.75 -18.67
C LYS A 253 -12.70 16.95 -19.57
N SER A 254 -13.79 17.66 -19.29
CA SER A 254 -14.18 18.86 -20.05
C SER A 254 -13.13 19.97 -19.99
N PHE A 255 -12.42 20.12 -18.87
CA PHE A 255 -11.30 21.06 -18.76
C PHE A 255 -10.08 20.62 -19.59
N CYS A 256 -9.69 19.34 -19.55
CA CYS A 256 -8.57 18.84 -20.35
C CYS A 256 -8.79 19.00 -21.85
N ASP A 257 -10.01 18.75 -22.33
CA ASP A 257 -10.37 18.90 -23.75
C ASP A 257 -10.33 20.37 -24.21
N ARG A 258 -10.50 21.34 -23.30
CA ARG A 258 -10.33 22.76 -23.61
C ARG A 258 -8.86 23.15 -23.68
N SER A 259 -8.01 22.62 -22.79
CA SER A 259 -6.57 22.89 -22.79
C SER A 259 -5.88 22.41 -24.08
N GLN A 260 -6.38 21.32 -24.68
CA GLN A 260 -5.84 20.77 -25.94
C GLN A 260 -6.36 21.48 -27.19
N ARG A 261 -7.42 22.31 -27.09
CA ARG A 261 -7.97 23.10 -28.20
C ARG A 261 -7.41 24.53 -28.26
N SER A 262 -6.56 24.90 -27.30
CA SER A 262 -5.92 26.21 -27.18
C SER A 262 -4.47 26.22 -27.68
N CYS A 263 -4.02 25.16 -28.36
CA CYS A 263 -2.75 25.09 -29.07
C CYS A 263 -3.00 24.84 -30.55
#